data_AF-A0A3A6NLF2-F1
#
_entry.id   AF-A0A3A6NLF2-F1
#
_cell.length_a   1.000
_cell.length_b   1.000
_cell.length_c   1.000
_cell.angle_alpha   90.00
_cell.angle_beta   90.00
_cell.angle_gamma   90.00
#
_symmetry.space_group_name_H-M   'P 1'
#
loop_
_entity.id
_entity.type
_entity.pdbx_description
1 polymer ?
#
loop_
_entity_poly.entity_id
_entity_poly.type
_entity_poly.pdbx_seq_one_letter_code
_entity_poly.pdbx_strand_id
1 'polypeptide(L)'
;MKEEMETQHLEKRFGVIAIESGYVTPREFVDALKIQVMEDIEKGRHRLIGRILLEQGVMTLEQINRVLGKLGKGLPLLRESA
;
A
#
# COMPACT_ATOMS: atom_id res chain seq x y z
N MET A 1 14.69 11.18 -6.07
CA MET A 1 14.41 10.92 -7.50
C MET A 1 14.42 9.44 -7.91
N LYS A 2 15.53 8.68 -7.83
CA LYS A 2 15.52 7.26 -8.25
C LYS A 2 14.65 6.36 -7.35
N GLU A 3 14.72 6.53 -6.03
CA GLU A 3 13.97 5.72 -5.07
C GLU A 3 12.45 6.02 -5.11
N GLU A 4 12.04 7.28 -5.25
CA GLU A 4 10.60 7.65 -5.37
C GLU A 4 9.93 7.02 -6.60
N MET A 5 10.64 6.93 -7.73
CA MET A 5 10.13 6.30 -8.94
C MET A 5 9.92 4.79 -8.78
N GLU A 6 10.81 4.11 -8.05
CA GLU A 6 10.68 2.68 -7.78
C GLU A 6 9.47 2.39 -6.87
N THR A 7 9.22 3.24 -5.86
CA THR A 7 8.08 3.12 -4.95
C THR A 7 6.75 3.25 -5.69
N GLN A 8 6.63 4.23 -6.60
CA GLN A 8 5.41 4.42 -7.41
C GLN A 8 5.09 3.21 -8.31
N HIS A 9 6.12 2.55 -8.85
CA HIS A 9 5.93 1.32 -9.63
C HIS A 9 5.47 0.15 -8.76
N LEU A 10 5.97 0.06 -7.51
CA LEU A 10 5.55 -0.97 -6.56
C LEU A 10 4.12 -0.77 -6.08
N GLU A 11 3.69 0.46 -5.82
CA GLU A 11 2.32 0.79 -5.40
C GLU A 11 1.29 0.43 -6.47
N LYS A 12 1.58 0.76 -7.74
CA LYS A 12 0.72 0.36 -8.86
C LYS A 12 0.57 -1.15 -8.96
N ARG A 13 1.68 -1.89 -8.87
CA ARG A 13 1.66 -3.36 -8.93
C ARG A 13 0.95 -3.96 -7.72
N PHE A 14 1.13 -3.37 -6.53
CA PHE A 14 0.40 -3.76 -5.33
C PHE A 14 -1.11 -3.62 -5.54
N GLY A 15 -1.56 -2.47 -6.03
CA GLY A 15 -2.97 -2.20 -6.30
C GLY A 15 -3.59 -3.17 -7.30
N VAL A 16 -2.92 -3.41 -8.43
CA VAL A 16 -3.39 -4.38 -9.44
C VAL A 16 -3.58 -5.75 -8.81
N ILE A 17 -2.58 -6.26 -8.10
CA ILE A 17 -2.64 -7.59 -7.49
C ILE A 17 -3.73 -7.66 -6.40
N ALA A 18 -3.87 -6.61 -5.58
CA ALA A 18 -4.85 -6.58 -4.51
C ALA A 18 -6.30 -6.57 -5.05
N ILE A 19 -6.54 -5.81 -6.13
CA ILE A 19 -7.82 -5.76 -6.83
C ILE A 19 -8.13 -7.08 -7.53
N GLU A 20 -7.18 -7.62 -8.31
CA GLU A 20 -7.36 -8.91 -9.00
C GLU A 20 -7.54 -10.08 -8.04
N SER A 21 -6.97 -9.99 -6.82
CA SER A 21 -7.16 -10.99 -5.77
C SER A 21 -8.49 -10.83 -5.02
N GLY A 22 -9.29 -9.80 -5.32
CA GLY A 22 -10.59 -9.52 -4.70
C GLY A 22 -10.50 -9.07 -3.25
N TYR A 23 -9.33 -8.63 -2.78
CA TYR A 23 -9.15 -8.17 -1.39
C TYR A 23 -9.55 -6.72 -1.17
N VAL A 24 -9.57 -5.93 -2.24
CA VAL A 24 -9.94 -4.51 -2.22
C VAL A 24 -10.63 -4.16 -3.53
N THR A 25 -11.63 -3.29 -3.48
CA THR A 25 -12.25 -2.75 -4.70
C THR A 25 -11.40 -1.62 -5.30
N PRO A 26 -11.53 -1.33 -6.60
CA PRO A 26 -10.85 -0.18 -7.21
C PRO A 26 -11.15 1.15 -6.50
N ARG A 27 -12.39 1.31 -5.99
CA ARG A 27 -12.81 2.51 -5.27
C ARG A 27 -12.08 2.64 -3.93
N GLU A 28 -12.09 1.59 -3.11
CA GLU A 28 -11.40 1.60 -1.81
C GLU A 28 -9.89 1.81 -1.98
N PHE A 29 -9.29 1.23 -3.02
CA PHE A 29 -7.88 1.42 -3.31
C PHE A 29 -7.55 2.88 -3.69
N VAL A 30 -8.40 3.50 -4.53
CA VAL A 30 -8.27 4.93 -4.88
C VAL A 30 -8.44 5.83 -3.66
N ASP A 31 -9.36 5.50 -2.76
CA ASP A 31 -9.55 6.29 -1.53
C ASP A 31 -8.34 6.17 -0.60
N ALA A 32 -7.70 5.00 -0.51
CA ALA A 32 -6.44 4.83 0.21
C ALA A 32 -5.28 5.62 -0.42
N LEU A 33 -5.19 5.67 -1.77
CA LEU A 33 -4.19 6.49 -2.48
C LEU A 33 -4.36 7.99 -2.17
N LYS A 34 -5.60 8.49 -2.12
CA LYS A 34 -5.85 9.90 -1.75
C LYS A 34 -5.33 10.20 -0.35
N ILE A 35 -5.57 9.31 0.62
CA ILE A 35 -5.07 9.48 1.99
C ILE A 35 -3.54 9.51 2.01
N GLN A 36 -2.89 8.58 1.31
CA GLN A 36 -1.44 8.52 1.21
C GLN A 36 -0.85 9.85 0.69
N VAL A 37 -1.38 10.36 -0.43
CA VAL A 37 -0.93 11.62 -1.04
C VAL A 37 -1.17 12.81 -0.13
N MET A 38 -2.36 12.90 0.48
CA MET A 38 -2.68 14.02 1.38
C MET A 38 -1.76 14.05 2.60
N GLU A 39 -1.43 12.89 3.19
CA GLU A 39 -0.51 12.84 4.32
C GLU A 39 0.94 13.14 3.97
N ASP A 40 1.38 12.73 2.77
CA ASP A 40 2.70 13.05 2.27
C ASP A 40 2.86 14.57 2.11
N ILE A 41 1.84 15.23 1.55
CA ILE A 41 1.81 16.69 1.36
C ILE A 41 1.69 17.44 2.70
N GLU A 42 0.77 17.04 3.58
CA GLU A 42 0.43 17.81 4.78
C GLU A 42 1.39 17.55 5.95
N LYS A 43 1.85 16.31 6.10
CA LYS A 43 2.58 15.85 7.30
C LYS A 43 4.04 15.50 6.99
N GLY A 44 4.44 15.48 5.72
CA GLY A 44 5.76 14.99 5.29
C GLY A 44 6.00 13.53 5.68
N ARG A 45 4.93 12.75 5.85
CA ARG A 45 4.99 11.34 6.24
C ARG A 45 4.46 10.46 5.13
N HIS A 46 5.37 9.71 4.51
CA HIS A 46 5.03 8.77 3.47
C HIS A 46 4.61 7.42 4.07
N ARG A 47 3.33 7.31 4.47
CA ARG A 47 2.78 6.05 4.96
C ARG A 47 2.51 5.10 3.80
N LEU A 48 2.89 3.83 3.92
CA LEU A 48 2.64 2.83 2.88
C LEU A 48 1.14 2.55 2.69
N ILE A 49 0.69 2.42 1.45
CA ILE A 49 -0.73 2.14 1.13
C ILE A 49 -1.28 0.87 1.80
N GLY A 50 -0.48 -0.19 1.93
CA GLY A 50 -0.87 -1.41 2.63
C GLY A 50 -1.21 -1.15 4.11
N ARG A 51 -0.57 -0.18 4.75
CA ARG A 51 -0.86 0.22 6.13
C ARG A 51 -2.19 0.96 6.22
N ILE A 52 -2.49 1.84 5.27
CA ILE A 52 -3.76 2.57 5.20
C ILE A 52 -4.93 1.58 5.05
N LEU A 53 -4.80 0.64 4.12
CA LEU A 53 -5.82 -0.39 3.88
C LEU A 53 -6.04 -1.30 5.09
N LEU A 54 -5.00 -1.58 5.87
CA LEU A 54 -5.09 -2.31 7.13
C LEU A 54 -5.86 -1.52 8.20
N GLU A 55 -5.49 -0.24 8.39
CA GLU A 55 -6.10 0.62 9.42
C GLU A 55 -7.56 0.96 9.11
N GLN A 56 -7.93 1.02 7.82
CA GLN A 56 -9.33 1.16 7.39
C GLN A 56 -10.13 -0.15 7.51
N GLY A 57 -9.49 -1.27 7.84
CA GLY A 57 -10.13 -2.59 7.89
C GLY A 57 -10.52 -3.16 6.52
N VAL A 58 -10.04 -2.55 5.44
CA VAL A 58 -10.32 -2.97 4.05
C VAL A 58 -9.58 -4.26 3.72
N MET A 59 -8.31 -4.36 4.15
CA MET A 59 -7.50 -5.57 4.00
C MET A 59 -6.97 -6.05 5.34
N THR A 60 -6.89 -7.36 5.53
CA THR A 60 -6.21 -7.95 6.68
C THR A 60 -4.70 -8.00 6.47
N LEU A 61 -3.95 -8.11 7.57
CA LEU A 61 -2.50 -8.29 7.51
C LEU A 61 -2.13 -9.50 6.65
N GLU A 62 -2.86 -10.61 6.77
CA GLU A 62 -2.64 -11.82 5.97
C GLU A 62 -2.81 -11.57 4.47
N GLN A 63 -3.88 -10.86 4.08
CA GLN A 63 -4.13 -10.50 2.68
C GLN A 63 -3.02 -9.61 2.12
N ILE A 64 -2.57 -8.62 2.89
CA ILE A 64 -1.45 -7.76 2.52
C ILE A 64 -0.18 -8.61 2.29
N ASN A 65 0.08 -9.57 3.17
CA ASN A 65 1.25 -10.45 3.04
C ASN A 65 1.20 -11.30 1.77
N ARG A 66 0.00 -11.79 1.40
CA ARG A 66 -0.20 -12.53 0.16
C ARG A 66 0.09 -11.66 -1.07
N VAL A 67 -0.32 -10.40 -1.05
CA VAL A 67 -0.02 -9.43 -2.13
C VAL A 67 1.48 -9.14 -2.20
N LEU A 68 2.12 -8.86 -1.07
CA LEU A 68 3.57 -8.62 -1.00
C LEU A 68 4.37 -9.82 -1.48
N GLY A 69 3.96 -11.04 -1.12
CA GLY A 69 4.58 -12.28 -1.59
C GLY A 69 4.55 -12.40 -3.12
N LYS A 70 3.44 -12.04 -3.76
CA LYS A 70 3.32 -12.00 -5.24
C LYS A 70 4.23 -10.94 -5.88
N LEU A 71 4.62 -9.90 -5.14
CA LEU A 71 5.59 -8.90 -5.59
C LEU A 71 7.05 -9.33 -5.37
N GLY A 72 7.30 -10.48 -4.75
CA GLY A 72 8.64 -10.89 -4.31
C GLY A 72 9.14 -10.07 -3.13
N LYS A 73 8.23 -9.49 -2.34
CA LYS A 73 8.50 -8.71 -1.13
C LYS A 73 7.93 -9.43 0.10
N GLY A 74 8.33 -9.01 1.30
CA GLY A 74 7.81 -9.55 2.55
C GLY A 74 7.26 -8.48 3.49
N LEU A 75 6.69 -8.93 4.59
CA LEU A 75 6.26 -8.14 5.76
C LEU A 75 7.24 -7.17 6.43
N PRO A 76 8.58 -7.21 6.21
CA PRO A 76 9.47 -6.24 6.86
C PRO A 76 9.12 -4.77 6.55
N LEU A 77 8.19 -4.50 5.62
CA LEU A 77 7.74 -3.17 5.22
C LEU A 77 6.65 -2.56 6.11
N LEU A 78 5.95 -3.31 6.99
CA LEU A 78 4.90 -2.73 7.87
C LEU A 78 5.39 -2.33 9.26
N ARG A 79 6.69 -2.51 9.53
CA ARG A 79 7.38 -1.92 10.67
C ARG A 79 8.11 -0.69 10.18
N GLU A 80 7.49 0.48 10.24
CA GLU A 80 8.29 1.70 10.25
C GLU A 80 9.12 1.70 11.54
N SER A 81 10.39 2.08 11.36
CA SER A 81 11.38 2.38 12.39
C SER A 81 10.76 3.20 13.52
N ALA A 82 11.18 2.87 14.74
CA ALA A 82 10.91 3.64 15.95
C ALA A 82 11.23 5.14 15.80
#